data_AF-A0A9E0UF50-F1
#
_entry.id   AF-A0A9E0UF50-F1
#
_cell.length_a   1.000
_cell.length_b   1.000
_cell.length_c   1.000
_cell.angle_alpha   90.00
_cell.angle_beta   90.00
_cell.angle_gamma   90.00
#
_symmetry.space_group_name_H-M   'P 1'
#
loop_
_entity.id
_entity.type
_entity.pdbx_description
1 polymer ?
#
loop_
_entity_poly.entity_id
_entity_poly.type
_entity_poly.pdbx_seq_one_letter_code
_entity_poly.pdbx_strand_id
1 'polypeptide(L)' 'MIVRRRTWFYRLAKQSFAQVISFDQPVTASKAREILRRSVGAPLDLWGRNNSDALPQPR' A
#
# COMPACT_ATOMS: atom_id res chain seq x y z
N MET A 1 -19.39 10.20 3.53
CA MET A 1 -18.09 10.29 2.85
C MET A 1 -17.55 8.87 2.67
N ILE A 2 -17.56 8.33 1.45
CA ILE A 2 -17.02 6.97 1.21
C ILE A 2 -15.49 7.09 1.17
N VAL A 3 -14.84 6.95 2.32
CA VAL A 3 -13.38 6.84 2.39
C VAL A 3 -13.02 5.47 1.84
N ARG A 4 -12.60 5.43 0.56
CA ARG A 4 -12.10 4.21 -0.07
C ARG A 4 -10.75 3.87 0.54
N ARG A 5 -10.76 3.01 1.56
CA ARG A 5 -9.54 2.47 2.19
C ARG A 5 -8.70 1.79 1.11
N ARG A 6 -7.47 2.28 0.92
CA ARG A 6 -6.50 1.69 0.00
C ARG A 6 -5.63 0.71 0.76
N THR A 7 -5.66 -0.55 0.34
CA THR A 7 -4.88 -1.61 0.96
C THR A 7 -3.50 -1.65 0.31
N TRP A 8 -2.46 -1.50 1.13
CA TRP A 8 -1.08 -1.58 0.69
C TRP A 8 -0.46 -2.89 1.16
N PHE A 9 0.40 -3.44 0.33
CA PHE A 9 1.20 -4.63 0.62
C PHE A 9 2.67 -4.22 0.53
N TYR A 10 3.46 -4.58 1.52
CA TYR A 10 4.87 -4.29 1.54
C TYR A 10 5.67 -5.52 1.93
N ARG A 11 6.91 -5.59 1.46
CA ARG A 11 7.86 -6.64 1.87
C ARG A 11 9.17 -6.01 2.27
N LEU A 12 9.66 -6.38 3.44
CA LEU A 12 10.99 -5.99 3.91
C LEU A 12 12.04 -6.98 3.37
N ALA A 13 13.28 -6.53 3.17
CA ALA A 13 14.36 -7.37 2.64
C ALA A 13 14.67 -8.65 3.45
N LYS A 14 14.29 -8.67 4.74
CA LYS A 14 14.44 -9.83 5.63
C LYS A 14 13.12 -10.58 5.89
N GLN A 15 12.02 -10.22 5.24
CA GLN A 15 10.73 -10.90 5.39
C GLN A 15 10.45 -11.81 4.20
N SER A 16 10.17 -13.08 4.50
CA SER A 16 9.74 -14.08 3.51
C SER A 16 8.32 -13.83 2.99
N PHE A 17 7.50 -13.08 3.72
CA PHE A 17 6.08 -12.85 3.39
C PHE A 17 5.78 -11.36 3.25
N ALA A 18 4.88 -11.02 2.32
CA ALA A 18 4.36 -9.66 2.19
C ALA A 18 3.39 -9.37 3.34
N GLN A 19 3.54 -8.21 3.97
CA GLN A 19 2.63 -7.71 4.99
C GLN A 19 1.64 -6.72 4.42
N VAL A 20 0.45 -6.69 5.00
CA VAL A 20 -0.60 -5.75 4.64
C VAL A 20 -0.57 -4.55 5.58
N ILE A 21 -0.71 -3.35 5.03
CA ILE A 21 -0.91 -2.13 5.77
C ILE A 21 -2.12 -1.38 5.20
N SER A 22 -3.05 -1.05 6.10
CA SER A 22 -4.25 -0.28 5.79
C SER A 22 -4.10 1.09 6.41
N PHE A 23 -4.32 2.13 5.61
CA PHE A 23 -4.34 3.50 6.10
C PHE A 23 -5.79 3.95 6.24
N ASP A 24 -6.06 4.72 7.31
CA ASP A 24 -7.37 5.33 7.53
C ASP A 24 -7.73 6.30 6.39
N GLN A 25 -6.73 7.04 5.92
CA GLN A 25 -6.85 7.97 4.80
C GLN A 25 -6.27 7.37 3.50
N PRO A 26 -6.78 7.76 2.32
CA PRO A 26 -6.21 7.36 1.04
C PRO A 26 -4.82 7.98 0.87
N VAL A 27 -3.78 7.19 1.13
CA VAL A 27 -2.39 7.61 0.93
C VAL A 27 -1.85 7.15 -0.42
N THR A 28 -0.91 7.92 -0.96
CA THR A 28 -0.16 7.58 -2.19
C THR A 28 0.99 6.60 -1.89
N ALA A 29 1.55 5.98 -2.93
CA ALA A 29 2.70 5.07 -2.80
C ALA A 29 3.89 5.73 -2.09
N SER A 30 4.20 6.97 -2.45
CA SER A 30 5.30 7.73 -1.85
C SER A 30 5.08 7.95 -0.34
N LYS A 31 3.84 8.27 0.06
CA LYS A 31 3.49 8.49 1.47
C LYS A 31 3.49 7.18 2.25
N ALA A 32 2.95 6.10 1.68
CA ALA A 32 3.01 4.77 2.28
C ALA A 32 4.47 4.31 2.48
N ARG A 33 5.34 4.54 1.48
CA ARG A 33 6.77 4.25 1.57
C ARG A 33 7.47 5.08 2.64
N GLU A 34 7.15 6.36 2.77
CA GLU A 34 7.69 7.24 3.82
C GLU A 34 7.31 6.73 5.22
N ILE A 35 6.04 6.39 5.43
CA ILE A 35 5.54 5.88 6.71
C ILE A 35 6.21 4.54 7.03
N LEU A 36 6.28 3.63 6.05
CA LEU A 36 6.97 2.34 6.21
C LEU A 36 8.45 2.56 6.55
N ARG A 37 9.13 3.48 5.86
CA ARG A 37 10.53 3.81 6.15
C ARG A 37 10.74 4.29 7.59
N ARG A 38 9.79 5.06 8.13
CA ARG A 38 9.87 5.57 9.50
C ARG A 38 9.50 4.54 10.56
N SER A 39 8.54 3.66 10.30
CA SER A 39 8.06 2.68 11.28
C SER A 39 8.81 1.34 11.24
N VAL A 40 9.08 0.79 10.06
CA VAL A 40 9.63 -0.56 9.87
C VAL A 40 10.97 -0.58 9.13
N GLY A 41 11.39 0.55 8.56
CA GLY A 41 12.61 0.67 7.75
C GLY A 41 12.36 0.58 6.25
N ALA A 42 13.42 0.51 5.44
CA ALA A 42 13.30 0.58 3.98
C ALA A 42 12.57 -0.66 3.41
N PRO A 43 11.35 -0.52 2.85
CA PRO A 43 10.68 -1.62 2.16
C PRO A 43 11.41 -1.95 0.86
N LEU A 44 11.61 -3.25 0.62
CA LEU A 44 12.20 -3.76 -0.62
C LEU A 44 11.18 -3.64 -1.75
N ASP A 45 9.93 -4.01 -1.45
CA ASP A 45 8.83 -3.92 -2.37
C ASP A 45 7.61 -3.26 -1.72
N LEU A 46 6.88 -2.46 -2.50
CA LEU A 46 5.64 -1.81 -2.10
C LEU A 46 4.63 -1.85 -3.24
N TRP A 47 3.46 -2.41 -2.97
CA TRP A 47 2.35 -2.52 -3.92
C TRP A 47 1.08 -1.96 -3.29
N GLY A 48 0.31 -1.17 -4.03
CA GLY A 48 -0.94 -0.60 -3.53
C GLY A 48 -2.11 -1.12 -4.33
N ARG A 49 -2.91 -2.03 -3.77
CA ARG A 49 -4.19 -2.39 -4.39
C ARG A 49 -5.18 -1.26 -4.15
N ASN A 50 -5.43 -0.50 -5.21
CA ASN A 50 -6.53 0.43 -5.23
C ASN A 50 -7.80 -0.35 -5.59
N ASN A 51 -8.86 -0.26 -4.78
CA ASN A 51 -10.16 -0.83 -5.16
C ASN A 51 -10.74 -0.19 -6.44
N SER A 52 -10.16 0.92 -6.93
CA SER A 52 -10.52 1.52 -8.22
C SER A 52 -9.68 1.03 -9.40
N ASP A 53 -8.67 0.18 -9.19
CA ASP A 53 -7.86 -0.43 -10.25
C ASP A 53 -8.43 -1.80 -10.72
N ALA A 54 -9.41 -2.34 -9.98
CA ALA A 54 -10.02 -3.64 -10.26
C ALA A 54 -11.15 -3.61 -11.32
N LEU A 55 -11.25 -2.54 -12.11
CA LEU A 55 -12.16 -2.49 -13.26
C LEU A 55 -11.39 -1.95 -14.46
N PRO A 56 -10.94 -2.79 -15.41
CA PRO A 56 -10.79 -2.32 -16.78
C PRO A 56 -12.16 -1.75 -17.16
N GLN A 57 -12.24 -0.44 -17.41
CA GLN A 57 -13.46 0.16 -17.93
C GLN A 57 -13.72 -0.50 -19.28
N PRO A 58 -14.83 -1.27 -19.46
CA PRO A 58 -15.21 -1.70 -20.79
C PRO A 58 -15.53 -0.43 -21.58
N ARG A 59 -14.81 -0.25 -22.68
CA ARG A 59 -14.95 0.87 -23.62
C ARG A 59 -16.18 0.67 -24.49
#